data_AF-A0A920KE05-F1
#
_entry.id   AF-A0A920KE05-F1
#
_cell.length_a   1.000
_cell.length_b   1.000
_cell.length_c   1.000
_cell.angle_alpha   90.00
_cell.angle_beta   90.00
_cell.angle_gamma   90.00
#
_symmetry.space_group_name_H-M   'P 1'
#
loop_
_entity.id
_entity.type
_entity.pdbx_description
1 polymer ?
#
loop_
_entity_poly.entity_id
_entity_poly.type
_entity_poly.pdbx_seq_one_letter_code
_entity_poly.pdbx_strand_id
1 'polypeptide(L)'
;MKLKKIIIIFIFLLSYSHITSQYVRFTPEPEKFLKEVQSFLGNFDKSYAKNYVKTFEPLWLGSFFTPDIKAHIYATLNTMGEKRLSPNIEYVSYFNAILSFAQSGLNEEKFEQWQSALDRVLNIKQKKRTKDFLKFSEYFSRTTQYMLPP
;
A
#
# COMPACT_ATOMS: atom_id res chain seq x y z
N MET A 1 27.46 29.08 -37.45
CA MET A 1 26.74 27.77 -37.39
C MET A 1 27.20 26.84 -36.26
N LYS A 2 28.49 26.77 -35.90
CA LYS A 2 29.00 25.82 -34.89
C LYS A 2 28.51 26.11 -33.45
N LEU A 3 28.43 27.38 -33.05
CA LEU A 3 27.99 27.77 -31.70
C LEU A 3 26.51 27.44 -31.42
N LYS A 4 25.62 27.64 -32.39
CA LYS A 4 24.20 27.23 -32.28
C LYS A 4 24.03 25.73 -32.09
N LYS A 5 24.86 24.91 -32.76
CA LYS A 5 24.84 23.44 -32.60
C LYS A 5 25.31 23.01 -31.21
N ILE A 6 26.31 23.68 -30.65
CA ILE A 6 26.82 23.42 -29.28
C ILE A 6 25.75 23.74 -28.22
N ILE A 7 25.05 24.87 -28.38
CA ILE A 7 23.97 25.27 -27.47
C ILE A 7 22.81 24.25 -27.50
N ILE A 8 22.46 23.73 -28.68
CA ILE A 8 21.40 22.72 -28.82
C ILE A 8 21.80 21.40 -28.14
N ILE A 9 23.06 20.97 -28.27
CA ILE A 9 23.57 19.77 -27.60
C ILE A 9 23.58 19.94 -26.07
N PHE A 10 23.94 21.14 -25.58
CA PHE A 10 23.95 21.44 -24.16
C PHE A 10 22.54 21.46 -23.55
N ILE A 11 21.55 21.98 -24.28
CA ILE A 11 20.13 21.93 -23.89
C ILE A 11 19.60 20.49 -23.86
N PHE A 12 20.06 19.63 -24.78
CA PHE A 12 19.66 18.22 -24.82
C PHE A 12 20.31 17.37 -23.71
N LEU A 13 21.42 17.82 -23.12
CA LEU A 13 22.06 17.16 -21.98
C LEU A 13 21.43 17.53 -20.63
N LEU A 14 20.76 18.68 -20.54
CA LEU A 14 20.08 19.14 -19.31
C LEU A 14 18.72 18.49 -19.06
N SER A 15 18.17 17.74 -20.02
CA SER A 15 16.88 17.04 -19.88
C SER A 15 16.98 15.64 -19.25
N TYR A 16 18.16 15.22 -18.80
CA TYR A 16 18.34 14.00 -18.00
C TYR A 16 18.03 14.26 -16.52
N SER A 17 16.87 14.82 -16.21
CA SER A 17 16.32 14.75 -14.87
C SER A 17 15.80 13.34 -14.64
N HIS A 18 16.63 12.50 -14.03
CA HIS A 18 16.19 11.23 -13.46
C HIS A 18 15.13 11.53 -12.39
N ILE A 19 13.84 11.45 -12.76
CA ILE A 19 12.74 11.36 -11.80
C ILE A 19 12.86 9.97 -11.15
N THR A 20 13.71 9.85 -10.14
CA THR A 20 13.64 8.72 -9.23
C THR A 20 12.42 8.95 -8.37
N SER A 21 11.31 8.30 -8.71
CA SER A 21 10.18 8.17 -7.78
C SER A 21 10.73 7.52 -6.51
N GLN A 22 10.90 8.31 -5.45
CA GLN A 22 11.10 7.76 -4.11
C GLN A 22 9.83 6.96 -3.80
N TYR A 23 10.01 5.67 -3.54
CA TYR A 23 8.91 4.85 -3.07
C TYR A 23 8.61 5.25 -1.63
N VAL A 24 7.32 5.24 -1.30
CA VAL A 24 6.84 5.65 0.02
C VAL A 24 7.31 4.65 1.05
N ARG A 25 8.00 5.15 2.09
CA ARG A 25 8.36 4.38 3.27
C ARG A 25 7.50 4.84 4.42
N PHE A 26 6.85 3.89 5.06
CA PHE A 26 6.02 4.14 6.23
C PHE A 26 6.86 4.01 7.49
N THR A 27 6.68 4.93 8.43
CA THR A 27 7.36 4.90 9.73
C THR A 27 6.73 3.81 10.61
N PRO A 28 7.53 2.97 11.30
CA PRO A 28 7.02 1.95 12.22
C PRO A 28 6.59 2.55 13.57
N GLU A 29 5.76 3.59 13.52
CA GLU A 29 5.20 4.28 14.67
C GLU A 29 3.68 4.37 14.48
N PRO A 30 2.85 3.72 15.32
CA PRO A 30 1.43 3.51 15.01
C PRO A 30 0.63 4.78 14.70
N GLU A 31 0.82 5.85 15.47
CA GLU A 31 0.08 7.11 15.30
C GLU A 31 0.56 7.89 14.07
N LYS A 32 1.87 7.91 13.85
CA LYS A 32 2.47 8.54 12.67
C LYS A 32 2.08 7.81 11.40
N PHE A 33 2.01 6.48 11.45
CA PHE A 33 1.55 5.65 10.34
C PHE A 33 0.16 6.05 9.87
N LEU A 34 -0.79 6.30 10.77
CA LEU A 34 -2.13 6.75 10.40
C LEU A 34 -2.12 8.08 9.62
N LYS A 35 -1.28 9.03 10.06
CA LYS A 35 -1.10 10.32 9.36
C LYS A 35 -0.49 10.11 7.97
N GLU A 36 0.51 9.24 7.87
CA GLU A 36 1.16 8.90 6.60
C GLU A 36 0.18 8.19 5.64
N VAL A 37 -0.64 7.26 6.12
CA VAL A 37 -1.70 6.60 5.33
C VAL A 37 -2.74 7.62 4.86
N GLN A 38 -3.20 8.51 5.74
CA GLN A 38 -4.15 9.57 5.35
C GLN A 38 -3.56 10.47 4.25
N SER A 39 -2.30 10.89 4.41
CA SER A 39 -1.62 11.71 3.42
C SER A 39 -1.42 10.95 2.11
N PHE A 40 -1.04 9.67 2.19
CA PHE A 40 -0.79 8.83 1.02
C PHE A 40 -2.05 8.63 0.18
N LEU A 41 -3.14 8.19 0.80
CA LEU A 41 -4.43 8.00 0.14
C LEU A 41 -5.03 9.34 -0.32
N GLY A 42 -4.79 10.41 0.44
CA GLY A 42 -5.27 11.76 0.15
C GLY A 42 -4.66 12.38 -1.11
N ASN A 43 -3.55 11.84 -1.61
CA ASN A 43 -2.99 12.21 -2.92
C ASN A 43 -3.90 11.78 -4.09
N PHE A 44 -4.81 10.81 -3.86
CA PHE A 44 -5.75 10.31 -4.87
C PHE A 44 -7.18 10.76 -4.57
N ASP A 45 -7.62 10.61 -3.33
CA ASP A 45 -8.94 11.04 -2.87
C ASP A 45 -8.92 11.41 -1.38
N LYS A 46 -9.09 12.70 -1.10
CA LYS A 46 -9.07 13.27 0.26
C LYS A 46 -10.25 12.80 1.12
N SER A 47 -11.42 12.62 0.51
CA SER A 47 -12.64 12.19 1.21
C SER A 47 -12.52 10.72 1.62
N TYR A 48 -12.11 9.88 0.68
CA TYR A 48 -11.83 8.48 0.94
C TYR A 48 -10.75 8.31 2.02
N ALA A 49 -9.63 9.03 1.93
CA ALA A 49 -8.55 8.94 2.92
C ALA A 49 -9.03 9.28 4.35
N LYS A 50 -9.82 10.35 4.49
CA LYS A 50 -10.38 10.74 5.79
C LYS A 50 -11.33 9.68 6.35
N ASN A 51 -12.19 9.11 5.51
CA ASN A 51 -13.12 8.06 5.92
C ASN A 51 -12.39 6.76 6.27
N TYR A 52 -11.36 6.40 5.50
CA TYR A 52 -10.53 5.23 5.74
C TYR A 52 -9.87 5.33 7.11
N VAL A 53 -9.13 6.42 7.39
CA VAL A 53 -8.43 6.56 8.68
C VAL A 53 -9.39 6.67 9.85
N LYS A 54 -10.52 7.36 9.71
CA LYS A 54 -11.57 7.40 10.75
C LYS A 54 -12.05 5.99 11.14
N THR A 55 -12.15 5.09 10.16
CA THR A 55 -12.61 3.71 10.38
C THR A 55 -11.48 2.81 10.87
N PHE A 56 -10.28 3.00 10.34
CA PHE A 56 -9.12 2.15 10.58
C PHE A 56 -8.43 2.45 11.91
N GLU A 57 -8.37 3.71 12.34
CA GLU A 57 -7.69 4.15 13.57
C GLU A 57 -8.07 3.36 14.83
N PRO A 58 -9.36 3.22 15.20
CA PRO A 58 -9.72 2.47 16.42
C PRO A 58 -9.36 0.98 16.32
N LEU A 59 -9.34 0.41 15.12
CA LEU A 59 -8.93 -0.97 14.90
C LEU A 59 -7.41 -1.09 15.03
N TRP A 60 -6.68 -0.21 14.34
CA TRP A 60 -5.22 -0.14 14.32
C TRP A 60 -4.60 0.05 15.70
N LEU A 61 -5.20 0.91 16.53
CA LEU A 61 -4.75 1.15 17.90
C LEU A 61 -5.33 0.13 18.90
N GLY A 62 -6.25 -0.72 18.45
CA GLY A 62 -6.84 -1.80 19.25
C GLY A 62 -5.93 -3.02 19.40
N SER A 63 -6.50 -4.10 19.96
CA SER A 63 -5.76 -5.32 20.30
C SER A 63 -5.45 -6.22 19.12
N PHE A 64 -6.27 -6.18 18.04
CA PHE A 64 -6.09 -7.06 16.87
C PHE A 64 -4.75 -6.82 16.17
N PHE A 65 -4.35 -5.57 15.98
CA PHE A 65 -3.05 -5.24 15.39
C PHE A 65 -1.98 -5.19 16.49
N THR A 66 -1.51 -6.38 16.87
CA THR A 66 -0.36 -6.55 17.78
C THR A 66 0.91 -5.93 17.20
N PRO A 67 1.95 -5.67 18.02
CA PRO A 67 3.22 -5.13 17.53
C PRO A 67 3.83 -5.95 16.38
N ASP A 68 3.71 -7.28 16.43
CA ASP A 68 4.24 -8.19 15.41
C ASP A 68 3.47 -8.05 14.09
N ILE A 69 2.14 -8.03 14.15
CA ILE A 69 1.28 -7.80 12.98
C ILE A 69 1.60 -6.44 12.35
N LYS A 70 1.76 -5.39 13.16
CA LYS A 70 2.12 -4.05 12.67
C LYS A 70 3.46 -4.06 11.97
N ALA A 71 4.47 -4.71 12.56
CA ALA A 71 5.79 -4.88 11.95
C ALA A 71 5.71 -5.61 10.60
N HIS A 72 4.90 -6.65 10.50
CA HIS A 72 4.66 -7.38 9.26
C HIS A 72 4.04 -6.48 8.18
N ILE A 73 3.01 -5.71 8.52
CA ILE A 73 2.36 -4.75 7.61
C ILE A 73 3.36 -3.71 7.09
N TYR A 74 4.22 -3.16 7.95
CA TYR A 74 5.26 -2.22 7.54
C TYR A 74 6.26 -2.84 6.56
N ALA A 75 6.69 -4.08 6.82
CA ALA A 75 7.61 -4.81 5.95
C ALA A 75 6.99 -5.08 4.56
N THR A 76 5.71 -5.47 4.52
CA THR A 76 4.99 -5.70 3.27
C THR A 76 4.82 -4.40 2.48
N LEU A 77 4.43 -3.28 3.11
CA LEU A 77 4.32 -1.98 2.44
C LEU A 77 5.66 -1.52 1.83
N ASN A 78 6.76 -1.67 2.58
CA ASN A 78 8.09 -1.37 2.07
C ASN A 78 8.45 -2.24 0.86
N THR A 79 8.14 -3.55 0.92
CA THR A 79 8.31 -4.48 -0.20
C THR A 79 7.49 -4.08 -1.43
N MET A 80 6.24 -3.64 -1.25
CA MET A 80 5.41 -3.12 -2.33
C MET A 80 6.04 -1.87 -2.98
N GLY A 81 6.70 -1.04 -2.18
CA GLY A 81 7.47 0.12 -2.64
C GLY A 81 8.66 -0.27 -3.50
N GLU A 82 9.47 -1.21 -3.04
CA GLU A 82 10.61 -1.76 -3.79
C GLU A 82 10.18 -2.38 -5.13
N LYS A 83 9.02 -3.05 -5.15
CA LYS A 83 8.43 -3.67 -6.36
C LYS A 83 7.71 -2.66 -7.27
N ARG A 84 7.68 -1.37 -6.89
CA ARG A 84 7.03 -0.28 -7.63
C ARG A 84 5.57 -0.59 -7.99
N LEU A 85 4.80 -1.14 -7.04
CA LEU A 85 3.37 -1.38 -7.24
C LEU A 85 2.63 -0.04 -7.34
N SER A 86 1.47 0.00 -8.01
CA SER A 86 0.75 1.26 -8.22
C SER A 86 0.14 1.74 -6.90
N PRO A 87 0.42 3.00 -6.50
CA PRO A 87 -0.16 3.59 -5.30
C PRO A 87 -1.70 3.64 -5.27
N ASN A 88 -2.34 3.85 -6.42
CA ASN A 88 -3.79 4.05 -6.52
C ASN A 88 -4.60 2.75 -6.68
N ILE A 89 -3.93 1.62 -6.97
CA ILE A 89 -4.59 0.32 -7.16
C ILE A 89 -4.09 -0.64 -6.08
N GLU A 90 -2.85 -1.10 -6.17
CA GLU A 90 -2.34 -2.17 -5.32
C GLU A 90 -2.24 -1.78 -3.84
N TYR A 91 -1.80 -0.55 -3.53
CA TYR A 91 -1.78 -0.08 -2.14
C TYR A 91 -3.18 0.09 -1.58
N VAL A 92 -4.11 0.66 -2.36
CA VAL A 92 -5.52 0.80 -1.95
C VAL A 92 -6.13 -0.57 -1.69
N SER A 93 -5.92 -1.55 -2.58
CA SER A 93 -6.38 -2.93 -2.38
C SER A 93 -5.81 -3.55 -1.10
N TYR A 94 -4.52 -3.32 -0.81
CA TYR A 94 -3.89 -3.82 0.42
C TYR A 94 -4.47 -3.16 1.68
N PHE A 95 -4.61 -1.84 1.68
CA PHE A 95 -5.24 -1.10 2.79
C PHE A 95 -6.69 -1.53 3.04
N ASN A 96 -7.46 -1.75 1.98
CA ASN A 96 -8.82 -2.27 2.10
C ASN A 96 -8.82 -3.70 2.69
N ALA A 97 -7.91 -4.57 2.25
CA ALA A 97 -7.83 -5.93 2.76
C ALA A 97 -7.51 -5.97 4.25
N ILE A 98 -6.51 -5.22 4.73
CA ILE A 98 -6.18 -5.20 6.17
C ILE A 98 -7.34 -4.63 7.01
N LEU A 99 -8.05 -3.62 6.51
CA LEU A 99 -9.21 -3.05 7.18
C LEU A 99 -10.34 -4.09 7.28
N SER A 100 -10.66 -4.77 6.18
CA SER A 100 -11.71 -5.79 6.16
C SER A 100 -11.37 -6.99 7.04
N PHE A 101 -10.11 -7.43 7.10
CA PHE A 101 -9.70 -8.48 8.04
C PHE A 101 -9.98 -8.07 9.48
N ALA A 102 -9.58 -6.86 9.88
CA ALA A 102 -9.82 -6.36 11.22
C ALA A 102 -11.33 -6.21 11.55
N GLN A 103 -12.17 -5.97 10.55
CA GLN A 103 -13.63 -5.88 10.70
C GLN A 103 -14.34 -7.25 10.65
N SER A 104 -13.73 -8.25 10.03
CA SER A 104 -14.38 -9.55 9.78
C SER A 104 -14.59 -10.42 11.02
N GLY A 105 -13.93 -10.10 12.14
CA GLY A 105 -13.90 -10.94 13.34
C GLY A 105 -13.06 -12.21 13.19
N LEU A 106 -12.34 -12.39 12.07
CA LEU A 106 -11.34 -13.44 11.92
C LEU A 106 -10.20 -13.21 12.91
N ASN A 107 -9.58 -14.30 13.38
CA ASN A 107 -8.48 -14.22 14.34
C ASN A 107 -7.15 -13.83 13.68
N GLU A 108 -6.18 -13.47 14.51
CA GLU A 108 -4.82 -13.07 14.11
C GLU A 108 -4.11 -14.16 13.27
N GLU A 109 -4.33 -15.43 13.58
CA GLU A 109 -3.76 -16.55 12.83
C GLU A 109 -4.20 -16.56 11.36
N LYS A 110 -5.49 -16.28 11.09
CA LYS A 110 -6.01 -16.20 9.72
C LYS A 110 -5.47 -14.99 8.97
N PHE A 111 -5.31 -13.87 9.66
CA PHE A 111 -4.64 -12.70 9.08
C PHE A 111 -3.20 -13.04 8.69
N GLU A 112 -2.42 -13.64 9.59
CA GLU A 112 -1.03 -14.01 9.34
C GLU A 112 -0.87 -15.04 8.22
N GLN A 113 -1.79 -16.01 8.13
CA GLN A 113 -1.83 -16.97 7.01
C GLN A 113 -2.03 -16.26 5.66
N TRP A 114 -2.96 -15.30 5.60
CA TRP A 114 -3.20 -14.51 4.39
C TRP A 114 -2.02 -13.59 4.07
N GLN A 115 -1.49 -12.88 5.06
CA GLN A 115 -0.36 -11.95 4.92
C GLN A 115 0.89 -12.71 4.44
N SER A 116 1.17 -13.87 5.01
CA SER A 116 2.26 -14.76 4.57
C SER A 116 2.07 -15.25 3.13
N ALA A 117 0.83 -15.45 2.68
CA ALA A 117 0.55 -15.81 1.29
C ALA A 117 0.84 -14.65 0.34
N LEU A 118 0.46 -13.42 0.72
CA LEU A 118 0.80 -12.21 -0.03
C LEU A 118 2.31 -12.05 -0.18
N ASP A 119 3.07 -12.23 0.89
CA ASP A 119 4.53 -12.13 0.89
C ASP A 119 5.19 -13.11 -0.07
N ARG A 120 4.71 -14.36 -0.11
CA ARG A 120 5.18 -15.35 -1.11
C ARG A 120 4.94 -14.84 -2.52
N VAL A 121 3.77 -14.26 -2.80
CA VAL A 121 3.44 -13.75 -4.13
C VAL A 121 4.25 -12.49 -4.48
N LEU A 122 4.51 -11.60 -3.52
CA LEU A 122 5.37 -10.42 -3.67
C LEU A 122 6.82 -10.80 -4.01
N ASN A 123 7.30 -11.90 -3.46
CA ASN A 123 8.67 -12.39 -3.68
C ASN A 123 8.88 -13.08 -5.03
N ILE A 124 7.81 -13.50 -5.72
CA ILE A 124 7.91 -14.00 -7.09
C ILE A 124 8.32 -12.85 -8.03
N LYS A 125 9.24 -13.08 -8.96
CA LYS A 125 9.65 -12.08 -9.99
C LYS A 125 8.52 -11.65 -10.95
N GLN A 126 7.32 -12.22 -10.82
CA GLN A 126 6.18 -11.99 -11.71
C GLN A 126 5.23 -10.95 -11.09
N LYS A 127 5.48 -9.67 -11.37
CA LYS A 127 4.67 -8.55 -10.90
C LYS A 127 3.16 -8.73 -11.13
N LYS A 128 2.77 -9.36 -12.25
CA LYS A 128 1.37 -9.65 -12.58
C LYS A 128 0.68 -10.50 -11.49
N ARG A 129 1.34 -11.54 -10.97
CA ARG A 129 0.76 -12.43 -9.95
C ARG A 129 0.45 -11.68 -8.66
N THR A 130 1.32 -10.75 -8.27
CA THR A 130 1.09 -9.86 -7.13
C THR A 130 -0.16 -9.01 -7.32
N LYS A 131 -0.33 -8.40 -8.49
CA LYS A 131 -1.51 -7.61 -8.80
C LYS A 131 -2.79 -8.44 -8.75
N ASP A 132 -2.77 -9.63 -9.34
CA ASP A 132 -3.91 -10.53 -9.39
C ASP A 132 -4.32 -10.96 -7.97
N PHE A 133 -3.36 -11.27 -7.10
CA PHE A 133 -3.62 -11.64 -5.70
C PHE A 133 -4.20 -10.48 -4.87
N LEU A 134 -3.68 -9.25 -5.03
CA LEU A 134 -4.20 -8.08 -4.33
C LEU A 134 -5.63 -7.75 -4.76
N LYS A 135 -5.90 -7.82 -6.07
CA LYS A 135 -7.26 -7.63 -6.60
C LYS A 135 -8.23 -8.70 -6.08
N PHE A 136 -7.79 -9.96 -6.02
CA PHE A 136 -8.57 -11.04 -5.42
C PHE A 136 -8.85 -10.77 -3.92
N SER A 137 -7.83 -10.34 -3.17
CA SER A 137 -7.96 -10.06 -1.73
C SER A 137 -8.97 -8.95 -1.46
N GLU A 138 -8.94 -7.87 -2.24
CA GLU A 138 -9.92 -6.79 -2.16
C GLU A 138 -11.34 -7.29 -2.48
N TYR A 139 -11.50 -8.07 -3.56
CA TYR A 139 -12.80 -8.62 -3.92
C TYR A 139 -13.37 -9.53 -2.82
N PHE A 140 -12.56 -10.46 -2.31
CA PHE A 140 -12.94 -11.39 -1.25
C PHE A 140 -13.35 -10.66 0.03
N SER A 141 -12.57 -9.65 0.41
CA SER A 141 -12.83 -8.77 1.56
C SER A 141 -14.17 -8.05 1.44
N ARG A 142 -14.46 -7.50 0.26
CA ARG A 142 -15.74 -6.83 0.00
C ARG A 142 -16.92 -7.80 0.04
N THR A 143 -16.78 -9.02 -0.48
CA THR A 143 -17.86 -10.02 -0.48
C THR A 143 -18.15 -10.61 0.89
N THR A 144 -17.14 -10.74 1.75
CA THR A 144 -17.31 -11.28 3.11
C THR A 144 -17.99 -10.27 4.04
N GLN A 145 -17.78 -8.97 3.82
CA GLN A 145 -18.51 -7.90 4.51
C GLN A 145 -20.03 -7.92 4.25
N TYR A 146 -20.51 -8.49 3.15
CA TYR A 146 -21.95 -8.65 2.85
C TYR A 146 -22.56 -9.95 3.39
N MET A 147 -21.79 -10.82 4.04
CA MET A 147 -22.27 -12.09 4.63
C MET A 147 -22.43 -12.05 6.15
N LEU A 148 -22.05 -10.95 6.81
CA LEU A 148 -22.33 -10.78 8.23
C LEU A 148 -23.78 -10.29 8.39
N PRO A 149 -24.62 -10.98 9.19
CA PRO A 149 -25.97 -10.50 9.49
C PRO A 149 -25.90 -9.14 10.23
N PRO A 150 -26.97 -8.31 10.12
CA PRO A 150 -27.01 -6.98 10.73
C PRO A 150 -26.83 -7.01 12.25
#